data_AF-A0AAD9M847-F1
#
_entry.id   AF-A0AAD9M847-F1
#
_cell.length_a   1.000
_cell.length_b   1.000
_cell.length_c   1.000
_cell.angle_alpha   90.00
_cell.angle_beta   90.00
_cell.angle_gamma   90.00
#
_symmetry.space_group_name_H-M   'P 1'
#
loop_
_entity.id
_entity.type
_entity.pdbx_description
1 polymer ?
#
loop_
_entity_poly.entity_id
_entity_poly.type
_entity_poly.pdbx_seq_one_letter_code
_entity_poly.pdbx_strand_id
1 'polypeptide(L)'
;MSHLEDTDYLEGRFSDSDHQLLIGGLLSDCEVVCDGRTWALHKAILGSRSAFFKKCFLDDWAESETHKVSVDEFNAQQMELLITYIYLGKINFLDLQCRSELLRTLVQLWILGDYFLVPTLCQHALDYIWDVVPCITSSRVDGEYHLVPEDWYVAGQMVYGSFPKHTIDHDLKAAFLQVTIVQDHHREAILKMPEFRKLCLEYREFSSDCMIKIAEQEIAILDW
;
A
#
# COMPACT_ATOMS: atom_id res chain seq x y z
N MET A 1 28.12 -0.13 -4.54
CA MET A 1 28.39 -0.79 -3.24
C MET A 1 28.21 0.23 -2.11
N SER A 2 26.97 0.65 -1.85
CA SER A 2 26.61 1.52 -0.72
C SER A 2 25.10 1.54 -0.42
N HIS A 3 24.35 0.51 -0.83
CA HIS A 3 22.88 0.43 -0.62
C HIS A 3 22.47 -0.76 0.26
N LEU A 4 23.42 -1.38 0.97
CA LEU A 4 23.14 -2.52 1.86
C LEU A 4 23.27 -2.18 3.36
N GLU A 5 23.71 -0.97 3.72
CA GLU A 5 23.92 -0.57 5.12
C GLU A 5 22.66 0.02 5.81
N ASP A 6 21.61 0.36 5.05
CA ASP A 6 20.36 0.92 5.63
C ASP A 6 19.34 -0.14 6.08
N THR A 7 19.56 -1.42 5.74
CA THR A 7 18.63 -2.50 6.14
C THR A 7 18.78 -2.92 7.61
N ASP A 8 19.96 -2.71 8.22
CA ASP A 8 20.26 -3.10 9.60
C ASP A 8 19.61 -2.18 10.66
N TYR A 9 19.28 -0.92 10.32
CA TYR A 9 18.66 0.02 11.28
C TYR A 9 17.16 -0.25 11.52
N LEU A 10 16.50 -1.02 10.64
CA LEU A 10 15.09 -1.35 10.76
C LEU A 10 14.84 -2.62 11.58
N GLU A 11 15.82 -3.53 11.68
CA GLU A 11 15.69 -4.77 12.46
C GLU A 11 15.52 -4.52 13.96
N GLY A 12 15.96 -3.37 14.48
CA GLY A 12 15.81 -3.02 15.89
C GLY A 12 14.42 -2.54 16.33
N ARG A 13 13.46 -2.34 15.40
CA ARG A 13 12.15 -1.76 15.72
C ARG A 13 11.05 -2.76 16.01
N PHE A 14 11.19 -4.02 15.61
CA PHE A 14 10.15 -5.04 15.71
C PHE A 14 10.72 -6.30 16.36
N SER A 15 9.99 -6.88 17.31
CA SER A 15 10.44 -8.06 18.06
C SER A 15 9.42 -9.19 18.02
N ASP A 16 9.87 -10.44 18.16
CA ASP A 16 8.97 -11.60 18.31
C ASP A 16 8.03 -11.45 19.53
N SER A 17 8.46 -10.69 20.55
CA SER A 17 7.60 -10.32 21.68
C SER A 17 6.42 -9.45 21.29
N ASP A 18 6.55 -8.57 20.30
CA ASP A 18 5.43 -7.74 19.84
C ASP A 18 4.32 -8.61 19.24
N HIS A 19 4.69 -9.65 18.50
CA HIS A 19 3.71 -10.61 17.95
C HIS A 19 2.88 -11.28 19.06
N GLN A 20 3.54 -11.69 20.15
CA GLN A 20 2.88 -12.31 21.28
C GLN A 20 1.95 -11.34 22.01
N LEU A 21 2.33 -10.05 22.10
CA LEU A 21 1.49 -9.00 22.66
C LEU A 21 0.24 -8.79 21.80
N LEU A 22 0.36 -8.79 20.47
CA LEU A 22 -0.78 -8.66 19.57
C LEU A 22 -1.77 -9.82 19.71
N ILE A 23 -1.28 -11.07 19.72
CA ILE A 23 -2.14 -12.26 19.82
C ILE A 23 -2.75 -12.38 21.22
N GLY A 24 -1.96 -12.14 22.26
CA GLY A 24 -2.36 -12.40 23.64
C GLY A 24 -3.16 -11.27 24.29
N GLY A 25 -3.03 -10.02 23.81
CA GLY A 25 -3.66 -8.84 24.43
C GLY A 25 -3.17 -8.54 25.85
N LEU A 26 -2.08 -9.17 26.29
CA LEU A 26 -1.56 -9.04 27.65
C LEU A 26 -1.01 -7.62 27.86
N LEU A 27 -1.54 -6.91 28.86
CA LEU A 27 -1.22 -5.51 29.18
C LEU A 27 -1.72 -4.49 28.14
N SER A 28 -2.73 -4.85 27.35
CA SER A 28 -3.42 -3.88 26.50
C SER A 28 -4.05 -2.77 27.34
N ASP A 29 -3.87 -1.54 26.88
CA ASP A 29 -4.24 -0.30 27.56
C ASP A 29 -5.01 0.67 26.64
N CYS A 30 -5.36 0.23 25.43
CA CYS A 30 -6.29 0.90 24.53
C CYS A 30 -7.10 -0.09 23.68
N GLU A 31 -8.16 0.43 23.07
CA GLU A 31 -8.98 -0.27 22.08
C GLU A 31 -8.98 0.48 20.74
N VAL A 32 -8.89 -0.25 19.64
CA VAL A 32 -9.26 0.25 18.31
C VAL A 32 -10.54 -0.45 17.89
N VAL A 33 -11.50 0.30 17.35
CA VAL A 33 -12.80 -0.23 16.90
C VAL A 33 -13.03 0.16 15.45
N CYS A 34 -13.39 -0.82 14.64
CA CYS A 34 -13.64 -0.64 13.21
C CYS A 34 -14.58 -1.75 12.73
N ASP A 35 -15.63 -1.38 12.00
CA ASP A 35 -16.58 -2.34 11.39
C ASP A 35 -17.12 -3.40 12.39
N GLY A 36 -17.51 -2.93 13.58
CA GLY A 36 -18.02 -3.78 14.66
C GLY A 36 -16.99 -4.69 15.33
N ARG A 37 -15.74 -4.72 14.86
CA ARG A 37 -14.62 -5.43 15.49
C ARG A 37 -13.85 -4.52 16.43
N THR A 38 -13.40 -5.09 17.54
CA THR A 38 -12.57 -4.41 18.54
C THR A 38 -11.25 -5.15 18.70
N TRP A 39 -10.14 -4.41 18.72
CA TRP A 39 -8.82 -4.92 19.05
C TRP A 39 -8.34 -4.28 20.35
N ALA A 40 -8.02 -5.10 21.35
CA ALA A 40 -7.29 -4.65 22.54
C ALA A 40 -5.80 -4.55 22.19
N LEU A 41 -5.21 -3.35 22.33
CA LEU A 41 -3.89 -3.01 21.83
C LEU A 41 -3.09 -2.20 22.86
N HIS A 42 -1.85 -1.85 22.48
CA HIS A 42 -0.88 -1.19 23.35
C HIS A 42 -0.57 0.21 22.82
N LYS A 43 -0.89 1.25 23.59
CA LYS A 43 -0.62 2.66 23.25
C LYS A 43 0.85 2.91 22.94
N ALA A 44 1.75 2.29 23.72
CA ALA A 44 3.19 2.44 23.52
C ALA A 44 3.65 1.94 22.15
N ILE A 45 3.09 0.83 21.67
CA ILE A 45 3.42 0.26 20.35
C ILE A 45 2.78 1.10 19.25
N LEU A 46 1.47 1.36 19.33
CA LEU A 46 0.76 2.14 18.32
C LEU A 46 1.34 3.56 18.21
N GLY A 47 1.48 4.28 19.32
CA GLY A 47 1.94 5.67 19.34
C GLY A 47 3.43 5.85 19.05
N SER A 48 4.27 4.81 19.17
CA SER A 48 5.67 4.90 18.73
C SER A 48 5.82 4.67 17.22
N ARG A 49 4.85 4.00 16.58
CA ARG A 49 4.93 3.55 15.17
C ARG A 49 3.93 4.24 14.24
N SER A 50 2.99 5.01 14.79
CA SER A 50 2.00 5.81 14.06
C SER A 50 1.82 7.15 14.75
N ALA A 51 2.10 8.24 14.02
CA ALA A 51 1.88 9.58 14.54
C ALA A 51 0.38 9.89 14.74
N PHE A 52 -0.49 9.26 13.95
CA PHE A 52 -1.94 9.32 14.12
C PHE A 52 -2.34 8.79 15.51
N PHE A 53 -1.99 7.55 15.82
CA PHE A 53 -2.35 6.96 17.11
C PHE A 53 -1.68 7.69 18.28
N LYS A 54 -0.43 8.14 18.10
CA LYS A 54 0.26 8.97 19.09
C LYS A 54 -0.56 10.21 19.44
N LYS A 55 -1.10 10.88 18.44
CA LYS A 55 -1.93 12.07 18.60
C LYS A 55 -3.24 11.74 19.31
N CYS A 56 -3.94 10.69 18.87
CA CYS A 56 -5.19 10.24 19.50
C CYS A 56 -5.04 9.95 21.00
N PHE A 57 -3.89 9.45 21.45
CA PHE A 57 -3.66 9.10 22.84
C PHE A 57 -3.07 10.22 23.71
N LEU A 58 -2.47 11.25 23.12
CA LEU A 58 -1.77 12.31 23.86
C LEU A 58 -2.49 13.67 23.82
N ASP A 59 -3.32 13.94 22.81
CA ASP A 59 -4.06 15.20 22.72
C ASP A 59 -5.35 15.14 23.57
N ASP A 60 -5.91 16.30 23.95
CA ASP A 60 -7.15 16.45 24.75
C ASP A 60 -8.44 16.10 23.96
N TRP A 61 -8.43 14.99 23.22
CA TRP A 61 -9.57 14.50 22.45
C TRP A 61 -10.30 13.40 23.25
N ALA A 62 -11.56 13.13 22.94
CA ALA A 62 -12.38 12.17 23.68
C ALA A 62 -11.76 10.75 23.73
N GLU A 63 -10.94 10.42 22.73
CA GLU A 63 -10.17 9.18 22.62
C GLU A 63 -9.07 9.06 23.69
N SER A 64 -8.49 10.18 24.16
CA SER A 64 -7.49 10.14 25.23
C SER A 64 -8.12 9.85 26.59
N GLU A 65 -9.36 10.30 26.82
CA GLU A 65 -10.14 9.99 28.02
C GLU A 65 -10.72 8.57 28.01
N THR A 66 -11.20 8.09 26.86
CA THR A 66 -11.84 6.77 26.72
C THR A 66 -10.86 5.65 26.42
N HIS A 67 -9.63 5.98 25.99
CA HIS A 67 -8.62 5.05 25.50
C HIS A 67 -9.09 4.18 24.32
N LYS A 68 -10.09 4.67 23.58
CA LYS A 68 -10.74 3.97 22.49
C LYS A 68 -10.71 4.83 21.24
N VAL A 69 -10.17 4.29 20.15
CA VAL A 69 -10.13 4.95 18.83
C VAL A 69 -11.12 4.24 17.92
N SER A 70 -12.09 4.98 17.40
CA SER A 70 -13.05 4.45 16.41
C SER A 70 -12.62 4.87 15.01
N VAL A 71 -12.64 3.93 14.06
CA VAL A 71 -12.25 4.14 12.66
C VAL A 71 -13.41 3.73 11.77
N ASP A 72 -13.92 4.68 10.99
CA ASP A 72 -15.10 4.49 10.14
C ASP A 72 -14.73 4.49 8.64
N GLU A 73 -13.54 4.98 8.28
CA GLU A 73 -13.06 5.12 6.90
C GLU A 73 -12.59 3.81 6.27
N PHE A 74 -12.31 2.80 7.09
CA PHE A 74 -11.77 1.52 6.69
C PHE A 74 -12.62 0.37 7.25
N ASN A 75 -12.40 -0.83 6.73
CA ASN A 75 -13.04 -2.06 7.22
C ASN A 75 -12.10 -2.87 8.12
N ALA A 76 -12.64 -3.92 8.75
CA ALA A 76 -11.89 -4.72 9.70
C ALA A 76 -10.68 -5.45 9.10
N GLN A 77 -10.75 -5.85 7.82
CA GLN A 77 -9.64 -6.54 7.15
C GLN A 77 -8.47 -5.58 6.87
N GLN A 78 -8.78 -4.36 6.43
CA GLN A 78 -7.80 -3.30 6.21
C GLN A 78 -7.11 -2.92 7.53
N MET A 79 -7.89 -2.77 8.60
CA MET A 79 -7.34 -2.48 9.93
C MET A 79 -6.48 -3.63 10.46
N GLU A 80 -6.85 -4.89 10.21
CA GLU A 80 -6.04 -6.03 10.59
C GLU A 80 -4.67 -6.04 9.89
N LEU A 81 -4.61 -5.69 8.60
CA LEU A 81 -3.35 -5.54 7.87
C LEU A 81 -2.46 -4.45 8.48
N LEU A 82 -3.03 -3.27 8.74
CA LEU A 82 -2.32 -2.16 9.36
C LEU A 82 -1.81 -2.51 10.76
N ILE A 83 -2.67 -3.06 11.63
CA ILE A 83 -2.30 -3.43 13.00
C ILE A 83 -1.20 -4.49 12.98
N THR A 84 -1.35 -5.52 12.13
CA THR A 84 -0.32 -6.56 11.98
C THR A 84 1.01 -5.93 11.58
N TYR A 85 1.00 -5.01 10.61
CA TYR A 85 2.22 -4.31 10.21
C TYR A 85 2.80 -3.45 11.34
N ILE A 86 1.97 -2.70 12.07
CA ILE A 86 2.42 -1.89 13.20
C ILE A 86 3.10 -2.77 14.24
N TYR A 87 2.67 -4.00 14.48
CA TYR A 87 3.31 -4.87 15.46
C TYR A 87 4.53 -5.61 14.93
N LEU A 88 4.51 -6.06 13.69
CA LEU A 88 5.50 -7.01 13.15
C LEU A 88 6.51 -6.39 12.18
N GLY A 89 6.18 -5.24 11.59
CA GLY A 89 6.99 -4.57 10.57
C GLY A 89 7.12 -5.34 9.26
N LYS A 90 6.37 -6.44 9.12
CA LYS A 90 6.45 -7.37 7.99
C LYS A 90 5.05 -7.62 7.45
N ILE A 91 5.00 -7.82 6.14
CA ILE A 91 3.80 -8.20 5.40
C ILE A 91 4.13 -9.51 4.71
N ASN A 92 3.25 -10.50 4.84
CA ASN A 92 3.45 -11.77 4.17
C ASN A 92 3.03 -11.66 2.70
N PHE A 93 3.91 -11.13 1.87
CA PHE A 93 3.65 -10.92 0.44
C PHE A 93 3.43 -12.23 -0.33
N LEU A 94 3.95 -13.37 0.15
CA LEU A 94 3.72 -14.68 -0.46
C LEU A 94 2.25 -15.10 -0.38
N ASP A 95 1.59 -14.83 0.75
CA ASP A 95 0.15 -15.09 0.91
C ASP A 95 -0.68 -14.19 -0.03
N LEU A 96 -0.26 -12.93 -0.24
CA LEU A 96 -0.93 -12.00 -1.16
C LEU A 96 -0.84 -12.47 -2.62
N GLN A 97 0.32 -12.98 -3.02
CA GLN A 97 0.52 -13.50 -4.37
C GLN A 97 -0.38 -14.71 -4.65
N CYS A 98 -0.55 -15.62 -3.68
CA CYS A 98 -1.42 -16.79 -3.80
C CYS A 98 -2.90 -16.43 -3.98
N ARG A 99 -3.33 -15.25 -3.54
CA ARG A 99 -4.72 -14.78 -3.61
C ARG A 99 -5.04 -13.97 -4.86
N SER A 100 -4.07 -13.72 -5.74
CA SER A 100 -4.24 -12.89 -6.94
C SER A 100 -4.69 -11.44 -6.64
N GLU A 101 -4.33 -10.93 -5.46
CA GLU A 101 -4.72 -9.59 -4.96
C GLU A 101 -3.49 -8.73 -4.62
N LEU A 102 -2.35 -9.00 -5.26
CA LEU A 102 -1.06 -8.42 -4.88
C LEU A 102 -1.05 -6.90 -5.06
N LEU A 103 -1.40 -6.40 -6.25
CA LEU A 103 -1.28 -4.99 -6.57
C LEU A 103 -2.31 -4.17 -5.78
N ARG A 104 -3.57 -4.62 -5.70
CA ARG A 104 -4.59 -3.93 -4.90
C ARG A 104 -4.22 -3.88 -3.43
N THR A 105 -3.61 -4.94 -2.89
CA THR A 105 -3.20 -4.95 -1.47
C THR A 105 -2.02 -4.02 -1.23
N LEU A 106 -1.03 -3.96 -2.13
CA LEU A 106 0.07 -3.00 -2.02
C LEU A 106 -0.43 -1.55 -2.04
N VAL A 107 -1.35 -1.23 -2.95
CA VAL A 107 -2.02 0.07 -3.01
C VAL A 107 -2.80 0.34 -1.71
N GLN A 108 -3.54 -0.64 -1.20
CA GLN A 108 -4.27 -0.53 0.07
C GLN A 108 -3.35 -0.21 1.25
N LEU A 109 -2.22 -0.92 1.34
CA LEU A 109 -1.24 -0.76 2.40
C LEU A 109 -0.60 0.63 2.36
N TRP A 110 -0.31 1.14 1.15
CA TRP A 110 0.15 2.51 0.99
C TRP A 110 -0.87 3.52 1.52
N ILE A 111 -2.14 3.40 1.12
CA ILE A 111 -3.22 4.30 1.56
C ILE A 111 -3.38 4.27 3.09
N LEU A 112 -3.31 3.09 3.70
CA LEU A 112 -3.33 2.93 5.15
C LEU A 112 -2.10 3.58 5.80
N GLY A 113 -0.92 3.39 5.23
CA GLY A 113 0.31 4.00 5.72
C GLY A 113 0.24 5.52 5.71
N ASP A 114 -0.31 6.11 4.65
CA ASP A 114 -0.48 7.55 4.50
C ASP A 114 -1.50 8.09 5.52
N TYR A 115 -2.70 7.51 5.57
CA TYR A 115 -3.77 7.94 6.49
C TYR A 115 -3.34 7.85 7.97
N PHE A 116 -2.75 6.71 8.37
CA PHE A 116 -2.35 6.48 9.75
C PHE A 116 -0.94 6.99 10.07
N LEU A 117 -0.32 7.73 9.16
CA LEU A 117 1.01 8.31 9.34
C LEU A 117 2.04 7.27 9.80
N VAL A 118 2.16 6.19 9.00
CA VAL A 118 3.15 5.11 9.12
C VAL A 118 4.05 5.13 7.87
N PRO A 119 5.05 6.04 7.80
CA PRO A 119 5.83 6.25 6.56
C PRO A 119 6.58 5.02 6.08
N THR A 120 7.02 4.15 6.99
CA THR A 120 7.70 2.89 6.63
C THR A 120 6.77 1.93 5.89
N LEU A 121 5.46 1.94 6.18
CA LEU A 121 4.48 1.14 5.45
C LEU A 121 4.36 1.63 4.01
N CYS A 122 4.26 2.95 3.82
CA CYS A 122 4.27 3.56 2.49
C CYS A 122 5.51 3.16 1.72
N GLN A 123 6.70 3.33 2.32
CA GLN A 123 7.97 2.98 1.68
C GLN A 123 8.03 1.51 1.26
N HIS A 124 7.70 0.57 2.16
CA HIS A 124 7.74 -0.86 1.82
C HIS A 124 6.73 -1.23 0.72
N ALA A 125 5.53 -0.65 0.75
CA ALA A 125 4.54 -0.89 -0.31
C ALA A 125 5.04 -0.39 -1.66
N LEU A 126 5.62 0.81 -1.68
CA LEU A 126 6.25 1.44 -2.81
C LEU A 126 7.41 0.59 -3.36
N ASP A 127 8.40 0.26 -2.55
CA ASP A 127 9.57 -0.55 -2.94
C ASP A 127 9.12 -1.86 -3.61
N TYR A 128 8.09 -2.51 -3.06
CA TYR A 128 7.56 -3.73 -3.63
C TYR A 128 6.89 -3.51 -5.00
N ILE A 129 6.14 -2.42 -5.17
CA ILE A 129 5.53 -2.05 -6.47
C ILE A 129 6.62 -1.77 -7.50
N TRP A 130 7.70 -1.07 -7.13
CA TRP A 130 8.77 -0.70 -8.06
C TRP A 130 9.73 -1.83 -8.39
N ASP A 131 10.13 -2.62 -7.40
CA ASP A 131 11.24 -3.57 -7.57
C ASP A 131 10.75 -5.01 -7.84
N VAL A 132 9.60 -5.38 -7.28
CA VAL A 132 9.18 -6.79 -7.23
C VAL A 132 8.04 -7.09 -8.20
N VAL A 133 7.01 -6.24 -8.25
CA VAL A 133 5.85 -6.44 -9.16
C VAL A 133 6.32 -6.61 -10.61
N PRO A 134 7.15 -5.71 -11.18
CA PRO A 134 7.88 -5.92 -12.42
C PRO A 134 8.48 -7.30 -12.64
N CYS A 135 9.22 -7.82 -11.67
CA CYS A 135 9.95 -9.06 -11.79
C CYS A 135 9.01 -10.27 -11.82
N ILE A 136 7.98 -10.26 -10.96
CA ILE A 136 6.98 -11.32 -10.88
C ILE A 136 6.15 -11.35 -12.17
N THR A 137 5.70 -10.21 -12.65
CA THR A 137 4.86 -10.13 -13.85
C THR A 137 5.65 -10.35 -15.13
N SER A 138 6.98 -10.22 -15.10
CA SER A 138 7.87 -10.55 -16.23
C SER A 138 8.23 -12.03 -16.31
N SER A 139 8.06 -12.77 -15.20
CA SER A 139 8.46 -14.18 -15.12
C SER A 139 7.40 -15.08 -15.73
N ARG A 140 7.79 -15.87 -16.74
CA ARG A 140 6.92 -16.82 -17.44
C ARG A 140 6.66 -18.05 -16.57
N VAL A 141 5.42 -18.20 -16.11
CA VAL A 141 4.86 -19.51 -15.77
C VAL A 141 3.76 -19.76 -16.80
N ASP A 142 3.85 -20.88 -17.53
CA ASP A 142 2.87 -21.34 -18.53
C ASP A 142 2.60 -20.45 -19.76
N GLY A 143 3.47 -19.46 -20.03
CA GLY A 143 3.42 -18.69 -21.27
C GLY A 143 2.49 -17.48 -21.25
N GLU A 144 1.82 -17.21 -20.12
CA GLU A 144 1.01 -16.02 -19.90
C GLU A 144 1.69 -15.07 -18.88
N TYR A 145 1.77 -13.79 -19.24
CA TYR A 145 2.14 -12.72 -18.32
C TYR A 145 0.87 -12.33 -17.57
N HIS A 146 0.73 -12.60 -16.28
CA HIS A 146 -0.52 -12.25 -15.59
C HIS A 146 -0.30 -11.43 -14.34
N LEU A 147 -0.13 -10.13 -14.59
CA LEU A 147 -0.81 -9.17 -13.76
C LEU A 147 -2.32 -9.39 -13.98
N VAL A 148 -3.03 -9.76 -12.91
CA VAL A 148 -4.43 -10.17 -13.00
C VAL A 148 -5.29 -8.95 -13.35
N PRO A 149 -6.08 -8.96 -14.45
CA PRO A 149 -6.79 -7.76 -14.92
C PRO A 149 -7.69 -7.12 -13.85
N GLU A 150 -8.40 -7.94 -13.07
CA GLU A 150 -9.25 -7.44 -11.99
C GLU A 150 -8.43 -6.84 -10.84
N ASP A 151 -7.26 -7.41 -10.52
CA ASP A 151 -6.35 -6.87 -9.51
C ASP A 151 -5.78 -5.51 -9.92
N TRP A 152 -5.38 -5.40 -11.20
CA TRP A 152 -4.98 -4.14 -11.80
C TRP A 152 -6.07 -3.08 -11.73
N TYR A 153 -7.28 -3.47 -12.14
CA TYR A 153 -8.40 -2.56 -12.24
C TYR A 153 -8.78 -1.99 -10.88
N VAL A 154 -8.94 -2.86 -9.88
CA VAL A 154 -9.27 -2.45 -8.50
C VAL A 154 -8.16 -1.56 -7.93
N ALA A 155 -6.89 -1.91 -8.14
CA ALA A 155 -5.77 -1.06 -7.73
C ALA A 155 -5.86 0.34 -8.38
N GLY A 156 -6.13 0.41 -9.68
CA GLY A 156 -6.31 1.68 -10.40
C GLY A 156 -7.47 2.51 -9.87
N GLN A 157 -8.62 1.88 -9.58
CA GLN A 157 -9.77 2.56 -8.97
C GLN A 157 -9.40 3.16 -7.62
N MET A 158 -8.62 2.46 -6.80
CA MET A 158 -8.16 2.96 -5.51
C MET A 158 -7.21 4.16 -5.67
N VAL A 159 -6.20 4.06 -6.54
CA VAL A 159 -5.24 5.15 -6.77
C VAL A 159 -5.95 6.43 -7.24
N TYR A 160 -6.79 6.32 -8.27
CA TYR A 160 -7.42 7.50 -8.86
C TYR A 160 -8.69 7.95 -8.12
N GLY A 161 -9.34 7.05 -7.37
CA GLY A 161 -10.44 7.38 -6.47
C GLY A 161 -10.00 8.11 -5.20
N SER A 162 -8.86 7.72 -4.62
CA SER A 162 -8.31 8.37 -3.42
C SER A 162 -7.59 9.68 -3.74
N PHE A 163 -6.98 9.81 -4.91
CA PHE A 163 -6.14 10.97 -5.27
C PHE A 163 -6.57 11.66 -6.58
N PRO A 164 -7.84 12.07 -6.76
CA PRO A 164 -8.34 12.56 -8.04
C PRO A 164 -7.71 13.90 -8.47
N LYS A 165 -7.33 14.76 -7.52
CA LYS A 165 -6.80 16.12 -7.81
C LYS A 165 -5.28 16.25 -7.69
N HIS A 166 -4.59 15.18 -7.27
CA HIS A 166 -3.14 15.22 -7.12
C HIS A 166 -2.44 15.16 -8.47
N THR A 167 -1.28 15.79 -8.56
CA THR A 167 -0.44 15.79 -9.77
C THR A 167 0.03 14.37 -10.10
N ILE A 168 0.49 14.19 -11.34
CA ILE A 168 1.08 12.93 -11.82
C ILE A 168 2.28 12.49 -10.97
N ASP A 169 2.95 13.44 -10.30
CA ASP A 169 4.11 13.22 -9.43
C ASP A 169 3.75 12.63 -8.05
N HIS A 170 2.47 12.37 -7.77
CA HIS A 170 2.08 11.66 -6.56
C HIS A 170 2.69 10.24 -6.57
N ASP A 171 3.44 9.88 -5.52
CA ASP A 171 4.23 8.64 -5.46
C ASP A 171 3.44 7.40 -5.90
N LEU A 172 2.22 7.24 -5.38
CA LEU A 172 1.39 6.08 -5.71
C LEU A 172 0.85 6.09 -7.16
N LYS A 173 0.61 7.29 -7.75
CA LYS A 173 0.24 7.40 -9.17
C LYS A 173 1.43 7.06 -10.05
N ALA A 174 2.61 7.59 -9.73
CA ALA A 174 3.84 7.28 -10.42
C ALA A 174 4.16 5.77 -10.37
N ALA A 175 3.99 5.13 -9.20
CA ALA A 175 4.17 3.69 -9.01
C ALA A 175 3.21 2.88 -9.90
N PHE A 176 1.93 3.24 -9.90
CA PHE A 176 0.91 2.55 -10.68
C PHE A 176 1.13 2.70 -12.19
N LEU A 177 1.50 3.90 -12.66
CA LEU A 177 1.84 4.15 -14.06
C LEU A 177 3.11 3.40 -14.48
N GLN A 178 4.10 3.28 -13.59
CA GLN A 178 5.30 2.48 -13.85
C GLN A 178 4.94 1.02 -14.19
N VAL A 179 4.06 0.41 -13.40
CA VAL A 179 3.58 -0.96 -13.64
C VAL A 179 2.71 -1.05 -14.90
N THR A 180 1.94 0.00 -15.20
CA THR A 180 0.93 -0.02 -16.28
C THR A 180 1.54 0.18 -17.67
N ILE A 181 2.40 1.18 -17.82
CA ILE A 181 2.86 1.65 -19.14
C ILE A 181 4.37 1.67 -19.29
N VAL A 182 5.16 1.60 -18.21
CA VAL A 182 6.61 1.79 -18.37
C VAL A 182 7.34 0.52 -18.81
N GLN A 183 6.78 -0.66 -18.55
CA GLN A 183 7.35 -1.92 -19.02
C GLN A 183 6.76 -2.31 -20.38
N ASP A 184 7.56 -2.24 -21.45
CA ASP A 184 7.09 -2.40 -22.84
C ASP A 184 6.34 -3.71 -23.09
N HIS A 185 6.77 -4.81 -22.48
CA HIS A 185 6.11 -6.12 -22.60
C HIS A 185 4.78 -6.20 -21.84
N HIS A 186 4.60 -5.45 -20.75
CA HIS A 186 3.31 -5.36 -20.05
C HIS A 186 2.37 -4.35 -20.69
N ARG A 187 2.92 -3.27 -21.24
CA ARG A 187 2.17 -2.18 -21.87
C ARG A 187 1.21 -2.73 -22.91
N GLU A 188 1.70 -3.55 -23.85
CA GLU A 188 0.84 -4.09 -24.90
C GLU A 188 -0.28 -4.98 -24.34
N ALA A 189 0.01 -5.81 -23.34
CA ALA A 189 -0.98 -6.68 -22.71
C ALA A 189 -2.04 -5.88 -21.95
N ILE A 190 -1.62 -4.90 -21.14
CA ILE A 190 -2.51 -4.07 -20.33
C ILE A 190 -3.39 -3.17 -21.22
N LEU A 191 -2.82 -2.54 -22.24
CA LEU A 191 -3.59 -1.70 -23.17
C LEU A 191 -4.68 -2.48 -23.94
N LYS A 192 -4.55 -3.81 -24.06
CA LYS A 192 -5.55 -4.68 -24.67
C LYS A 192 -6.64 -5.16 -23.70
N MET A 193 -6.46 -4.98 -22.38
CA MET A 193 -7.44 -5.37 -21.37
C MET A 193 -8.71 -4.51 -21.48
N PRO A 194 -9.92 -5.10 -21.47
CA PRO A 194 -11.18 -4.35 -21.32
C PRO A 194 -11.18 -3.44 -20.08
N GLU A 195 -10.53 -3.88 -19.01
CA GLU A 195 -10.36 -3.18 -17.73
C GLU A 195 -9.59 -1.87 -17.90
N PHE A 196 -8.57 -1.84 -18.76
CA PHE A 196 -7.84 -0.60 -19.07
C PHE A 196 -8.78 0.44 -19.66
N ARG A 197 -9.60 0.04 -20.64
CA ARG A 197 -10.61 0.93 -21.22
C ARG A 197 -11.64 1.36 -20.18
N LYS A 198 -12.07 0.44 -19.30
CA LYS A 198 -13.03 0.75 -18.23
C LYS A 198 -12.47 1.81 -17.29
N LEU A 199 -11.22 1.66 -16.83
CA LEU A 199 -10.56 2.61 -15.94
C LEU A 199 -10.39 3.99 -16.59
N CYS A 200 -10.01 4.04 -17.88
CA CYS A 200 -9.94 5.30 -18.64
C CYS A 200 -11.29 6.03 -18.73
N LEU A 201 -12.39 5.30 -18.88
CA LEU A 201 -13.73 5.90 -18.94
C LEU A 201 -14.20 6.40 -17.57
N GLU A 202 -13.77 5.75 -16.50
CA GLU A 202 -14.14 6.08 -15.12
C GLU A 202 -13.31 7.23 -14.55
N TYR A 203 -12.01 7.27 -14.85
CA TYR A 203 -11.07 8.28 -14.34
C TYR A 203 -10.34 8.97 -15.50
N ARG A 204 -10.76 10.20 -15.83
CA ARG A 204 -10.16 10.96 -16.94
C ARG A 204 -8.71 11.35 -16.66
N GLU A 205 -8.39 11.59 -15.40
CA GLU A 205 -7.05 11.91 -14.92
C GLU A 205 -6.10 10.74 -15.20
N PHE A 206 -6.54 9.49 -15.02
CA PHE A 206 -5.75 8.31 -15.38
C PHE A 206 -5.40 8.30 -16.87
N SER A 207 -6.38 8.56 -17.74
CA SER A 207 -6.13 8.64 -19.19
C SER A 207 -5.14 9.76 -19.53
N SER A 208 -5.29 10.93 -18.90
CA SER A 208 -4.37 12.07 -19.10
C SER A 208 -2.95 11.72 -18.67
N ASP A 209 -2.80 11.13 -17.48
CA ASP A 209 -1.51 10.75 -16.93
C ASP A 209 -0.81 9.69 -17.80
N CYS A 210 -1.56 8.70 -18.31
CA CYS A 210 -1.02 7.74 -19.26
C CYS A 210 -0.48 8.40 -20.53
N MET A 211 -1.22 9.35 -21.11
CA MET A 211 -0.81 10.05 -22.32
C MET A 211 0.45 10.88 -22.11
N ILE A 212 0.53 11.62 -21.00
CA ILE A 212 1.71 12.39 -20.62
C ILE A 212 2.92 11.46 -20.49
N LYS A 213 2.76 10.36 -19.76
CA LYS A 213 3.87 9.45 -19.47
C LYS A 213 4.35 8.67 -20.70
N ILE A 214 3.45 8.31 -21.61
CA ILE A 214 3.83 7.72 -22.92
C ILE A 214 4.63 8.74 -23.73
N ALA A 215 4.18 9.99 -23.80
CA ALA A 215 4.90 11.05 -24.54
C ALA A 215 6.30 11.31 -23.95
N GLU A 216 6.44 11.34 -22.62
CA GLU A 216 7.74 11.46 -21.96
C GLU A 216 8.71 10.35 -22.37
N GLN A 217 8.24 9.11 -22.48
CA GLN A 217 9.07 7.98 -22.88
C GLN A 217 9.47 8.05 -24.35
N GLU A 218 8.56 8.44 -25.25
CA GLU A 218 8.87 8.58 -26.67
C GLU A 218 9.88 9.71 -26.92
N ILE A 219 9.79 10.82 -26.18
CA ILE A 219 10.78 11.90 -26.22
C ILE A 219 12.13 11.41 -25.70
N ALA A 220 12.15 10.73 -24.55
CA ALA A 220 13.38 10.19 -23.96
C ALA A 220 14.05 9.13 -24.84
N ILE A 221 13.25 8.41 -25.65
CA ILE A 221 13.76 7.65 -26.78
C ILE A 221 14.38 8.65 -27.74
N LEU A 222 13.64 9.48 -28.47
CA LEU A 222 14.18 10.35 -29.54
C LEU A 222 15.43 11.22 -29.23
N ASP A 223 15.74 11.51 -27.97
CA ASP A 223 16.92 12.27 -27.53
C ASP A 223 18.24 11.44 -27.44
N TRP A 224 18.23 10.13 -27.73
CA TRP A 224 19.41 9.25 -27.90
C TRP A 224 19.96 9.16 -29.34
#